data_AF-A0A674N2B8-F1
#
_entry.id   AF-A0A674N2B8-F1
#
_cell.length_a   1.000
_cell.length_b   1.000
_cell.length_c   1.000
_cell.angle_alpha   90.00
_cell.angle_beta   90.00
_cell.angle_gamma   90.00
#
_symmetry.space_group_name_H-M   'P 1'
#
loop_
_entity.id
_entity.type
_entity.pdbx_description
1 polymer ?
#
loop_
_entity_poly.entity_id
_entity_poly.type
_entity_poly.pdbx_seq_one_letter_code
_entity_poly.pdbx_strand_id
1 'polypeptide(L)'
;MGKQYPPDPNPLDMLAYPQLDPTTATKLGAPITISEVKDAISSLQSNKSPGPDGFTTEFYKTYSEAIAPTLVRVFNDAQAKGLLPPTMSEASITLLLKKDKDPLLCSSYRPISLLNVDFKILAKVLASRL
;
A
#
# COMPACT_ATOMS: atom_id res chain seq x y z
N MET A 1 18.47 37.53 19.64
CA MET A 1 18.28 37.24 18.21
C MET A 1 18.98 35.93 17.90
N GLY A 2 18.25 34.81 17.77
CA GLY A 2 18.83 33.53 17.40
C GLY A 2 19.29 33.58 15.95
N LYS A 3 20.51 33.14 15.67
CA LYS A 3 21.01 33.05 14.29
C LYS A 3 20.22 31.96 13.58
N GLN A 4 19.44 32.32 12.57
CA GLN A 4 18.81 31.38 11.66
C GLN A 4 19.93 30.78 10.79
N TYR A 5 20.26 29.51 11.01
CA TYR A 5 21.13 28.79 10.08
C TYR A 5 20.33 28.39 8.85
N PRO A 6 20.93 28.45 7.64
CA PRO A 6 20.30 27.86 6.46
C PRO A 6 20.05 26.37 6.72
N PRO A 7 18.95 25.80 6.19
CA PRO A 7 18.72 24.36 6.31
C PRO A 7 19.92 23.63 5.69
N ASP A 8 20.44 22.64 6.42
CA ASP A 8 21.50 21.78 5.90
C ASP A 8 21.04 21.16 4.56
N PRO A 9 21.92 21.10 3.54
CA PRO A 9 21.58 20.46 2.28
C PRO A 9 21.15 19.02 2.54
N ASN A 10 20.10 18.56 1.85
CA ASN A 10 19.62 17.20 1.98
C ASN A 10 20.78 16.25 1.60
N PRO A 11 21.22 15.36 2.50
CA PRO A 11 22.33 14.44 2.21
C PRO A 11 22.09 13.58 0.95
N LEU A 12 20.83 13.44 0.55
CA LEU A 12 20.43 12.74 -0.67
C LEU A 12 20.79 13.52 -1.93
N ASP A 13 20.84 14.86 -1.93
CA ASP A 13 21.12 15.66 -3.12
C ASP A 13 22.55 15.46 -3.66
N MET A 14 23.44 14.93 -2.83
CA MET A 14 24.83 14.61 -3.19
C MET A 14 25.02 13.20 -3.76
N LEU A 15 23.98 12.37 -3.73
CA LEU A 15 24.04 10.99 -4.23
C LEU A 15 23.62 10.95 -5.71
N ALA A 16 24.41 10.29 -6.55
CA ALA A 16 24.03 10.00 -7.93
C ALA A 16 23.17 8.72 -7.95
N TYR A 17 21.86 8.86 -7.75
CA TYR A 17 20.91 7.75 -7.87
C TYR A 17 20.23 7.74 -9.25
N PRO A 18 19.94 6.54 -9.80
CA PRO A 18 19.19 6.43 -11.04
C PRO A 18 17.84 7.14 -10.88
N GLN A 19 17.59 8.09 -11.79
CA GLN A 19 16.33 8.83 -11.84
C GLN A 19 15.35 8.09 -12.74
N LEU A 20 14.07 8.17 -12.41
CA LEU A 20 13.02 7.80 -13.34
C LEU A 20 13.08 8.75 -14.55
N ASP A 21 12.75 8.23 -15.73
CA ASP A 21 12.55 9.10 -16.87
C ASP A 21 11.35 10.03 -16.60
N PRO A 22 11.38 11.28 -17.12
CA PRO A 22 10.33 12.25 -16.84
C PRO A 22 8.92 11.79 -17.23
N THR A 23 8.81 10.93 -18.25
CA THR A 23 7.52 10.44 -18.73
C THR A 23 6.91 9.41 -17.77
N THR A 24 7.71 8.48 -17.26
CA THR A 24 7.31 7.51 -16.23
C THR A 24 7.01 8.22 -14.92
N ALA A 25 7.81 9.20 -14.52
CA ALA A 25 7.54 9.99 -13.32
C ALA A 25 6.19 10.72 -13.41
N THR A 26 5.90 11.34 -14.55
CA THR A 26 4.62 12.02 -14.80
C THR A 26 3.44 11.03 -14.77
N LYS A 27 3.59 9.86 -15.41
CA LYS A 27 2.57 8.81 -15.42
C LYS A 27 2.30 8.28 -14.02
N LEU A 28 3.34 8.06 -13.22
CA LEU A 28 3.22 7.53 -11.86
C LEU A 28 2.50 8.53 -10.95
N GLY A 29 2.80 9.83 -11.10
CA GLY A 29 2.19 10.93 -10.35
C GLY A 29 0.83 11.41 -10.87
N ALA A 30 0.29 10.83 -11.95
CA ALA A 30 -1.02 11.18 -12.45
C ALA A 30 -2.13 10.78 -11.44
N PRO A 31 -3.32 11.40 -11.46
CA PRO A 31 -4.44 10.96 -10.64
C PRO A 31 -4.80 9.50 -10.90
N ILE A 32 -5.18 8.76 -9.85
CA ILE A 32 -5.68 7.39 -9.94
C ILE A 32 -7.11 7.41 -10.49
N THR A 33 -7.38 6.50 -11.44
CA THR A 33 -8.68 6.40 -12.11
C THR A 33 -9.53 5.24 -11.57
N ILE A 34 -10.84 5.28 -11.83
CA ILE A 34 -11.77 4.20 -11.47
C ILE A 34 -11.41 2.89 -12.18
N SER A 35 -11.00 2.96 -13.45
CA SER A 35 -10.59 1.77 -14.21
C SER A 35 -9.43 1.06 -13.51
N GLU A 36 -8.36 1.79 -13.17
CA GLU A 36 -7.19 1.20 -12.51
C GLU A 36 -7.55 0.54 -11.18
N VAL A 37 -8.44 1.15 -10.39
CA VAL A 37 -8.90 0.56 -9.13
C VAL A 37 -9.72 -0.72 -9.38
N LYS A 38 -10.62 -0.74 -10.36
CA LYS A 38 -11.40 -1.93 -10.70
C LYS A 38 -10.53 -3.05 -11.27
N ASP A 39 -9.55 -2.72 -12.08
CA ASP A 39 -8.56 -3.65 -12.64
C ASP A 39 -7.68 -4.23 -11.52
N ALA A 40 -7.27 -3.38 -10.57
CA ALA A 40 -6.56 -3.84 -9.38
C ALA A 40 -7.42 -4.83 -8.56
N ILE A 41 -8.68 -4.47 -8.24
CA ILE A 41 -9.61 -5.34 -7.51
C ILE A 41 -9.80 -6.70 -8.20
N SER A 42 -10.03 -6.70 -9.52
CA SER A 42 -10.28 -7.93 -10.27
C SER A 42 -9.04 -8.85 -10.29
N SER A 43 -7.85 -8.26 -10.37
CA SER A 43 -6.58 -8.99 -10.42
C SER A 43 -6.12 -9.58 -9.06
N LEU A 44 -6.68 -9.11 -7.94
CA LEU A 44 -6.31 -9.63 -6.62
C LEU A 44 -6.74 -11.09 -6.46
N GLN A 45 -5.91 -11.89 -5.79
CA GLN A 45 -6.23 -13.28 -5.49
C GLN A 45 -7.35 -13.37 -4.44
N SER A 46 -8.29 -14.27 -4.69
CA SER A 46 -9.34 -14.66 -3.76
C SER A 46 -8.85 -15.66 -2.71
N ASN A 47 -9.67 -15.91 -1.69
CA ASN A 47 -9.42 -16.82 -0.56
C ASN A 47 -8.17 -16.43 0.24
N LYS A 48 -7.99 -15.13 0.50
CA LYS A 48 -6.95 -14.59 1.37
C LYS A 48 -7.56 -14.06 2.64
N SER A 49 -6.82 -14.14 3.75
CA SER A 49 -7.26 -13.57 5.02
C SER A 49 -7.41 -12.04 4.93
N PRO A 50 -8.48 -11.47 5.51
CA PRO A 50 -8.66 -10.03 5.59
C PRO A 50 -7.68 -9.40 6.59
N GLY A 51 -7.61 -8.07 6.59
CA GLY A 51 -6.94 -7.31 7.64
C GLY A 51 -7.84 -7.11 8.86
N PRO A 52 -7.45 -6.19 9.77
CA PRO A 52 -8.23 -5.82 10.96
C PRO A 52 -9.70 -5.44 10.69
N ASP A 53 -10.01 -4.89 9.52
CA ASP A 53 -11.37 -4.45 9.16
C ASP A 53 -12.34 -5.59 8.80
N GLY A 54 -11.82 -6.80 8.55
CA GLY A 54 -12.59 -7.97 8.16
C GLY A 54 -13.04 -8.00 6.70
N PHE A 55 -12.75 -6.98 5.88
CA PHE A 55 -13.16 -6.98 4.47
C PHE A 55 -12.21 -7.81 3.61
N THR A 56 -12.74 -8.84 2.95
CA THR A 56 -11.95 -9.74 2.09
C THR A 56 -11.87 -9.24 0.65
N THR A 57 -10.98 -9.82 -0.16
CA THR A 57 -10.92 -9.53 -1.60
C THR A 57 -12.27 -9.75 -2.30
N GLU A 58 -13.03 -10.76 -1.89
CA GLU A 58 -14.35 -11.10 -2.45
C GLU A 58 -15.37 -9.99 -2.22
N PHE A 59 -15.32 -9.33 -1.06
CA PHE A 59 -16.16 -8.17 -0.79
C PHE A 59 -15.90 -7.07 -1.83
N TYR A 60 -14.63 -6.70 -2.05
CA TYR A 60 -14.28 -5.67 -3.03
C TYR A 60 -14.61 -6.08 -4.46
N LYS A 61 -14.45 -7.36 -4.83
CA LYS A 61 -14.85 -7.86 -6.15
C LYS A 61 -16.36 -7.77 -6.35
N THR A 62 -17.13 -8.19 -5.35
CA THR A 62 -18.60 -8.21 -5.40
C THR A 62 -19.18 -6.81 -5.49
N TYR A 63 -18.65 -5.86 -4.72
CA TYR A 63 -19.15 -4.49 -4.65
C TYR A 63 -18.27 -3.48 -5.42
N SER A 64 -17.48 -3.96 -6.37
CA SER A 64 -16.47 -3.16 -7.10
C SER A 64 -17.05 -1.88 -7.70
N GLU A 65 -18.22 -1.97 -8.34
CA GLU A 65 -18.91 -0.82 -8.93
C GLU A 65 -19.26 0.25 -7.91
N ALA A 66 -19.72 -0.16 -6.72
CA ALA A 66 -20.15 0.76 -5.68
C ALA A 66 -18.98 1.38 -4.91
N ILE A 67 -17.93 0.58 -4.66
CA ILE A 67 -16.83 0.99 -3.78
C ILE A 67 -15.69 1.71 -4.51
N ALA A 68 -15.43 1.40 -5.78
CA ALA A 68 -14.32 1.97 -6.54
C ALA A 68 -14.31 3.50 -6.57
N PRO A 69 -15.45 4.22 -6.76
CA PRO A 69 -15.45 5.69 -6.71
C PRO A 69 -14.98 6.26 -5.36
N THR A 70 -15.34 5.59 -4.26
CA THR A 70 -14.91 5.99 -2.91
C THR A 70 -13.42 5.75 -2.71
N LEU A 71 -12.91 4.58 -3.14
CA LEU A 71 -11.48 4.28 -3.07
C LEU A 71 -10.64 5.26 -3.89
N VAL A 72 -11.06 5.60 -5.10
CA VAL A 72 -10.39 6.61 -5.95
C VAL A 72 -10.30 7.95 -5.23
N ARG A 73 -11.37 8.39 -4.57
CA ARG A 73 -11.36 9.65 -3.79
C ARG A 73 -10.35 9.57 -2.65
N VAL A 74 -10.32 8.48 -1.90
CA VAL A 74 -9.38 8.27 -0.79
C VAL A 74 -7.94 8.24 -1.29
N PHE A 75 -7.65 7.50 -2.36
CA PHE A 75 -6.30 7.34 -2.87
C PHE A 75 -5.75 8.64 -3.47
N ASN A 76 -6.56 9.38 -4.22
CA ASN A 76 -6.15 10.68 -4.75
C ASN A 76 -5.98 11.74 -3.65
N ASP A 77 -6.81 11.72 -2.61
CA ASP A 77 -6.64 12.59 -1.44
C ASP A 77 -5.33 12.26 -0.70
N ALA A 78 -5.04 10.97 -0.52
CA ALA A 78 -3.79 10.52 0.08
C ALA A 78 -2.56 10.91 -0.75
N GLN A 79 -2.64 10.79 -2.07
CA GLN A 79 -1.58 11.22 -2.99
C GLN A 79 -1.35 12.75 -2.93
N ALA A 80 -2.44 13.54 -2.94
CA ALA A 80 -2.35 15.00 -2.87
C ALA A 80 -1.77 15.50 -1.54
N LYS A 81 -2.10 14.82 -0.43
CA LYS A 81 -1.62 15.17 0.91
C LYS A 81 -0.27 14.54 1.27
N GLY A 82 0.16 13.53 0.52
CA GLY A 82 1.32 12.70 0.88
C GLY A 82 1.11 11.88 2.16
N LEU A 83 -0.14 11.60 2.53
CA LEU A 83 -0.50 10.93 3.79
C LEU A 83 -1.58 9.88 3.55
N LEU A 84 -1.31 8.65 3.95
CA LEU A 84 -2.31 7.58 3.95
C LEU A 84 -3.26 7.70 5.15
N PRO A 85 -4.53 7.31 5.02
CA PRO A 85 -5.41 7.08 6.16
C PRO A 85 -4.74 6.17 7.20
N PRO A 86 -4.84 6.45 8.51
CA PRO A 86 -4.20 5.63 9.55
C PRO A 86 -4.58 4.15 9.49
N THR A 87 -5.83 3.84 9.12
CA THR A 87 -6.31 2.45 8.99
C THR A 87 -5.59 1.66 7.89
N MET A 88 -4.97 2.32 6.91
CA MET A 88 -4.21 1.65 5.84
C MET A 88 -2.81 1.23 6.29
N SER A 89 -2.33 1.69 7.46
CA SER A 89 -1.09 1.23 8.08
C SER A 89 -1.32 0.24 9.22
N GLU A 90 -2.56 -0.11 9.53
CA GLU A 90 -2.92 -1.11 10.52
C GLU A 90 -2.80 -2.54 9.96
N ALA A 91 -2.34 -3.47 10.81
CA ALA A 91 -2.26 -4.88 10.46
C ALA A 91 -2.52 -5.77 11.68
N SER A 92 -3.17 -6.92 11.46
CA SER A 92 -3.20 -7.99 12.46
C SER A 92 -1.98 -8.89 12.26
N ILE A 93 -1.20 -9.11 13.31
CA ILE A 93 -0.04 -10.00 13.25
C ILE A 93 -0.50 -11.42 13.64
N THR A 94 -0.28 -12.38 12.75
CA THR A 94 -0.50 -13.80 13.01
C THR A 94 0.82 -14.59 12.92
N LEU A 95 0.93 -15.67 13.67
CA LEU A 95 2.12 -16.51 13.74
C LEU A 95 1.90 -17.80 12.95
N LEU A 96 2.72 -18.04 11.92
CA LEU A 96 2.75 -19.31 11.20
C LEU A 96 3.91 -20.18 11.66
N LEU A 97 3.61 -21.41 12.09
CA LEU A 97 4.63 -22.39 12.43
C LEU A 97 5.43 -22.79 11.18
N LYS A 98 6.76 -22.73 11.28
CA LYS A 98 7.66 -23.25 10.23
C LYS A 98 7.51 -24.77 10.15
N LYS A 99 7.49 -25.29 8.93
CA LYS A 99 7.47 -26.73 8.69
C LYS A 99 8.63 -27.42 9.44
N ASP A 100 8.33 -28.54 10.09
CA ASP A 100 9.30 -29.40 10.80
C ASP A 100 10.06 -28.70 11.95
N LYS A 101 9.43 -27.72 12.62
CA LYS A 101 9.98 -27.03 13.79
C LYS A 101 9.14 -27.27 15.04
N ASP A 102 9.82 -27.23 16.19
CA ASP A 102 9.20 -27.42 17.51
C ASP A 102 8.24 -26.26 17.85
N PRO A 103 6.93 -26.52 18.07
CA PRO A 103 5.95 -25.48 18.37
C PRO A 103 6.15 -24.80 19.73
N LEU A 104 7.00 -25.36 20.61
CA LEU A 104 7.31 -24.76 21.91
C LEU A 104 8.38 -23.67 21.83
N LEU A 105 9.09 -23.55 20.71
CA LEU A 105 10.12 -22.53 20.51
C LEU A 105 9.54 -21.32 19.75
N CYS A 106 9.66 -20.12 20.33
CA CYS A 106 9.23 -18.88 19.68
C CYS A 106 9.87 -18.66 18.30
N SER A 107 11.16 -19.03 18.15
CA SER A 107 11.90 -18.94 16.88
C SER A 107 11.37 -19.85 15.77
N SER A 108 10.50 -20.82 16.09
CA SER A 108 9.83 -21.70 15.12
C SER A 108 8.72 -21.01 14.35
N TYR A 109 8.27 -19.82 14.76
CA TYR A 109 7.18 -19.11 14.10
C TYR A 109 7.70 -18.04 13.13
N ARG A 110 6.89 -17.72 12.11
CA ARG A 110 7.05 -16.57 11.22
C ARG A 110 5.89 -15.61 11.49
N PRO A 111 6.15 -14.36 11.90
CA PRO A 111 5.10 -13.36 11.96
C PRO A 111 4.69 -12.97 10.55
N ILE A 112 3.37 -12.85 10.33
CA ILE A 112 2.78 -12.34 9.10
C ILE A 112 1.81 -11.22 9.46
N SER A 113 1.99 -10.07 8.80
CA SER A 113 1.08 -8.94 8.90
C SER A 113 -0.07 -9.10 7.89
N LEU A 114 -1.29 -9.17 8.41
CA LEU A 114 -2.51 -9.15 7.62
C LEU A 114 -2.97 -7.70 7.47
N LEU A 115 -2.66 -7.09 6.33
CA LEU A 115 -3.09 -5.73 5.98
C LEU A 115 -4.52 -5.73 5.41
N ASN A 116 -5.21 -4.59 5.59
CA ASN A 116 -6.50 -4.34 4.94
C ASN A 116 -6.37 -4.40 3.41
N VAL A 117 -7.45 -4.80 2.74
CA VAL A 117 -7.42 -5.07 1.29
C VAL A 117 -7.39 -3.79 0.48
N ASP A 118 -7.96 -2.69 0.98
CA ASP A 118 -7.85 -1.35 0.38
C ASP A 118 -6.40 -0.90 0.15
N PHE A 119 -5.50 -1.15 1.13
CA PHE A 119 -4.07 -0.91 0.96
C PHE A 119 -3.46 -1.79 -0.14
N LYS A 120 -3.86 -3.07 -0.21
CA LYS A 120 -3.40 -3.99 -1.26
C LYS A 120 -3.88 -3.54 -2.64
N ILE A 121 -5.08 -2.98 -2.74
CA ILE A 121 -5.62 -2.41 -3.98
C ILE A 121 -4.76 -1.22 -4.42
N LEU A 122 -4.48 -0.27 -3.53
CA LEU A 122 -3.61 0.88 -3.85
C LEU A 122 -2.21 0.42 -4.28
N ALA A 123 -1.59 -0.49 -3.53
CA ALA A 123 -0.28 -1.05 -3.89
C ALA A 123 -0.30 -1.72 -5.27
N LYS A 124 -1.39 -2.42 -5.61
CA LYS A 124 -1.57 -3.05 -6.92
C LYS A 124 -1.72 -2.03 -8.04
N VAL A 125 -2.48 -0.95 -7.83
CA VAL A 125 -2.57 0.17 -8.80
C VAL A 125 -1.19 0.75 -9.09
N LEU A 126 -0.43 1.08 -8.05
CA LEU A 126 0.91 1.65 -8.21
C LEU A 126 1.87 0.68 -8.90
N ALA A 127 1.84 -0.60 -8.52
CA ALA A 127 2.65 -1.64 -9.15
C ALA A 127 2.29 -1.86 -10.63
N SER A 128 1.04 -1.60 -11.04
CA SER A 128 0.62 -1.67 -12.45
C SER A 128 1.03 -0.45 -13.27
N ARG A 129 1.43 0.65 -12.64
CA ARG A 129 1.94 1.86 -13.33
C ARG A 129 3.43 1.77 -13.64
N LEU A 130 4.18 1.04 -12.80
CA LEU A 130 5.60 0.69 -12.93
C LEU A 130 5.79 -0.43 -13.95
#